data_AF-A0A7X3ZL27-F1
#
_entry.id   AF-A0A7X3ZL27-F1
#
_cell.length_a   1.000
_cell.length_b   1.000
_cell.length_c   1.000
_cell.angle_alpha   90.00
_cell.angle_beta   90.00
_cell.angle_gamma   90.00
#
_symmetry.space_group_name_H-M   'P 1'
#
loop_
_entity.id
_entity.type
_entity.pdbx_description
1 polymer ?
#
loop_
_entity_poly.entity_id
_entity_poly.type
_entity_poly.pdbx_seq_one_letter_code
_entity_poly.pdbx_strand_id
1 'polypeptide(L)' 'MRERHTQQKTISFTKSMYEKIGKAANEFDVSFAEVVRECVTRELDRLIDREKILKRIRNII' A
#
# COMPACT_ATOMS: atom_id res chain seq x y z
N MET A 1 0.62 -10.66 24.78
CA MET A 1 0.04 -10.38 23.44
C MET A 1 0.46 -8.97 23.05
N ARG A 2 1.11 -8.74 21.90
CA ARG A 2 1.47 -7.38 21.46
C ARG A 2 0.22 -6.71 20.90
N GLU A 3 -0.23 -5.65 21.56
CA GLU A 3 -1.32 -4.79 21.10
C GLU A 3 -0.98 -4.26 19.71
N ARG A 4 -1.76 -4.65 18.69
CA ARG A 4 -1.68 -4.02 17.37
C ARG A 4 -2.42 -2.69 17.49
N HIS A 5 -1.71 -1.62 17.84
CA HIS A 5 -2.28 -0.28 17.72
C HIS A 5 -2.68 -0.05 16.26
N THR A 6 -3.98 -0.05 15.96
CA THR A 6 -4.52 0.35 14.67
C THR A 6 -4.40 1.87 14.58
N GLN A 7 -3.18 2.37 14.34
CA GLN A 7 -2.97 3.79 14.11
C GLN A 7 -3.77 4.20 12.88
N GLN A 8 -4.75 5.11 13.06
CA GLN A 8 -5.46 5.70 11.94
C GLN A 8 -4.46 6.56 11.15
N LYS A 9 -4.20 6.15 9.91
CA LYS A 9 -3.38 6.91 8.96
C LYS A 9 -4.29 7.45 7.87
N THR A 10 -4.22 8.75 7.65
CA THR A 10 -4.88 9.40 6.52
C THR A 10 -3.98 9.32 5.30
N ILE A 11 -4.52 8.85 4.18
CA ILE A 11 -3.82 8.72 2.91
C ILE A 11 -4.67 9.39 1.83
N SER A 12 -4.06 10.26 1.04
CA SER A 12 -4.74 10.96 -0.06
C SER A 12 -4.59 10.17 -1.37
N PHE A 13 -5.71 10.02 -2.08
CA PHE A 13 -5.75 9.40 -3.40
C PHE A 13 -6.18 10.42 -4.46
N THR A 14 -5.73 10.23 -5.70
CA THR A 14 -6.35 10.92 -6.83
C THR A 14 -7.79 10.42 -7.01
N LYS A 15 -8.67 11.25 -7.56
CA LYS A 15 -10.07 10.90 -7.81
C LYS A 15 -10.20 9.57 -8.58
N SER A 16 -9.44 9.42 -9.66
CA SER A 16 -9.45 8.20 -10.47
C SER A 16 -9.01 6.96 -9.68
N MET A 17 -8.03 7.08 -8.78
CA MET A 17 -7.58 5.96 -7.97
C MET A 17 -8.63 5.58 -6.92
N TYR A 18 -9.23 6.59 -6.27
CA TYR A 18 -10.32 6.37 -5.31
C TYR A 18 -11.48 5.60 -5.95
N GLU A 19 -11.91 5.99 -7.15
CA GLU A 19 -12.97 5.30 -7.89
C GLU A 19 -12.60 3.85 -8.23
N LYS A 20 -11.35 3.60 -8.66
CA LYS A 20 -10.87 2.23 -8.95
C LYS A 20 -10.88 1.34 -7.72
N ILE A 21 -10.40 1.84 -6.58
CA ILE A 21 -10.39 1.09 -5.31
C ILE A 21 -11.83 0.82 -4.86
N GLY A 22 -12.71 1.82 -4.94
CA GLY A 22 -14.13 1.66 -4.61
C GLY A 22 -14.83 0.62 -5.48
N LYS A 23 -14.54 0.60 -6.78
CA LYS A 23 -15.07 -0.42 -7.69
C LYS A 23 -14.62 -1.82 -7.30
N ALA A 24 -13.33 -2.01 -7.01
CA ALA A 24 -12.80 -3.30 -6.57
C ALA A 24 -13.41 -3.75 -5.23
N ALA A 25 -13.56 -2.82 -4.27
CA ALA A 25 -14.20 -3.10 -2.99
C ALA A 25 -15.62 -3.66 -3.17
N ASN A 26 -16.41 -3.03 -4.06
CA ASN A 26 -17.76 -3.51 -4.39
C ASN A 26 -17.75 -4.85 -5.14
N GLU A 27 -16.81 -5.04 -6.08
CA GLU A 27 -16.72 -6.26 -6.90
C GLU A 27 -16.38 -7.51 -6.07
N PHE A 28 -15.57 -7.34 -5.02
CA PHE A 28 -15.12 -8.43 -4.16
C PHE A 28 -15.85 -8.51 -2.81
N ASP A 29 -16.85 -7.66 -2.58
CA ASP A 29 -17.59 -7.55 -1.30
C ASP A 29 -16.66 -7.40 -0.08
N VAL A 30 -15.69 -6.49 -0.20
CA VAL A 30 -14.71 -6.17 0.86
C VAL A 30 -14.67 -4.67 1.12
N SER A 31 -14.10 -4.25 2.24
CA SER A 31 -13.95 -2.83 2.53
C SER A 31 -12.86 -2.17 1.67
N PHE A 32 -13.02 -0.87 1.40
CA PHE A 32 -12.00 -0.04 0.74
C PHE A 32 -10.61 -0.21 1.38
N ALA A 33 -10.57 -0.25 2.72
CA ALA A 33 -9.33 -0.40 3.47
C ALA A 33 -8.68 -1.78 3.27
N GLU A 34 -9.46 -2.85 3.06
CA GLU A 34 -8.93 -4.17 2.76
C GLU A 34 -8.28 -4.22 1.40
N VAL A 35 -8.89 -3.62 0.38
CA VAL A 35 -8.28 -3.49 -0.95
C VAL A 35 -6.95 -2.75 -0.86
N VAL A 36 -6.89 -1.63 -0.13
CA VAL A 36 -5.63 -0.89 0.07
C VAL A 36 -4.59 -1.73 0.79
N ARG A 37 -4.97 -2.45 1.86
CA ARG A 37 -4.05 -3.32 2.61
C ARG A 37 -3.50 -4.43 1.74
N GLU A 38 -4.34 -5.05 0.91
CA GLU A 38 -3.93 -6.13 0.01
C GLU A 38 -2.93 -5.62 -1.04
N CYS A 39 -3.21 -4.48 -1.67
CA CYS A 39 -2.31 -3.86 -2.63
C CYS A 39 -0.94 -3.53 -2.01
N VAL A 40 -0.95 -2.95 -0.80
CA VAL A 40 0.30 -2.65 -0.09
C VAL A 40 1.05 -3.94 0.23
N THR A 41 0.37 -4.96 0.76
CA THR A 41 1.01 -6.22 1.16
C THR A 41 1.68 -6.91 -0.02
N ARG A 42 1.06 -6.92 -1.20
CA ARG A 42 1.63 -7.55 -2.40
C ARG A 42 2.82 -6.80 -2.98
N GLU A 43 2.81 -5.47 -2.92
CA GLU A 43 3.84 -4.63 -3.54
C GLU A 43 4.96 -4.20 -2.57
N LEU A 44 4.77 -4.37 -1.26
CA LEU A 44 5.71 -3.89 -0.25
C LEU A 44 7.11 -4.48 -0.41
N ASP A 45 7.22 -5.81 -0.63
CA ASP A 45 8.53 -6.46 -0.79
C ASP A 45 9.28 -5.94 -2.02
N ARG A 46 8.57 -5.74 -3.13
CA ARG A 46 9.14 -5.15 -4.36
C ARG A 46 9.62 -3.72 -4.13
N LEU A 47 8.85 -2.92 -3.40
CA LEU A 47 9.24 -1.55 -3.06
C LEU A 47 10.46 -1.51 -2.14
N ILE A 48 10.53 -2.40 -1.15
CA ILE A 48 11.69 -2.56 -0.26
C ILE A 48 12.93 -2.92 -1.08
N ASP A 49 12.82 -3.88 -1.99
CA ASP A 49 13.96 -4.31 -2.80
C ASP A 49 14.42 -3.23 -3.78
N ARG A 50 13.47 -2.50 -4.39
CA ARG A 50 13.79 -1.33 -5.21
C ARG A 50 14.54 -0.26 -4.42
N GLU A 51 14.11 0.06 -3.20
CA GLU A 51 14.78 1.03 -2.34
C GLU A 51 16.18 0.57 -1.92
N LYS A 52 16.37 -0.73 -1.63
CA LYS A 52 17.70 -1.30 -1.36
C LYS A 52 18.64 -1.13 -2.55
N ILE A 53 18.15 -1.37 -3.78
CA ILE A 53 18.93 -1.19 -5.01
C ILE A 53 19.30 0.28 -5.20
N LEU A 54 18.34 1.20 -5.04
CA LEU A 54 18.58 2.64 -5.18
C LEU A 54 19.64 3.14 -4.19
N LYS A 55 19.58 2.67 -2.93
CA LYS A 55 20.61 2.99 -1.92
C LYS A 55 21.99 2.46 -2.30
N ARG A 56 22.08 1.25 -2.86
CA ARG A 56 23.35 0.68 -3.33
C ARG A 56 23.94 1.53 -4.46
N ILE A 57 23.13 1.91 -5.46
CA ILE A 57 23.58 2.77 -6.58
C ILE A 57 24.08 4.12 -6.03
N ARG A 58 23.33 4.75 -5.12
CA ARG A 58 23.71 6.03 -4.52
C ARG A 58 25.02 5.97 -3.71
N ASN A 59 25.37 4.81 -3.17
CA ASN A 59 26.62 4.62 -2.43
C ASN A 59 27.83 4.27 -3.32
N ILE A 60 27.61 4.00 -4.61
CA ILE A 60 28.67 3.69 -5.59
C ILE A 60 29.10 4.95 -6.35
N ILE A 61 28.17 5.88 -6.57
CA ILE A 61 28.40 7.20 -7.19
C ILE A 61 28.87 8.18 -6.12
#